data_AF-A0A078GWY6-F1
#
_entry.id   AF-A0A078GWY6-F1
#
_cell.length_a   1.000
_cell.length_b   1.000
_cell.length_c   1.000
_cell.angle_alpha   90.00
_cell.angle_beta   90.00
_cell.angle_gamma   90.00
#
_symmetry.space_group_name_H-M   'P 1'
#
loop_
_entity.id
_entity.type
_entity.pdbx_description
1 polymer ?
#
loop_
_entity_poly.entity_id
_entity_poly.type
_entity_poly.pdbx_seq_one_letter_code
_entity_poly.pdbx_strand_id
1 'polypeptide(L)'
;MASGRASLDICLNPTGQRSPHKILRKKLFGDKVAEWYPYDITNEDPNVLAREEKSDLIPLVLVGRLSKLEMLKRRDKVPPRKGNGRRAAKRNK
;
A
#
# COMPACT_ATOMS: atom_id res chain seq x y z
N MET A 1 42.01 -27.03 25.55
CA MET A 1 41.00 -27.96 24.99
C MET A 1 39.68 -27.23 24.74
N ALA A 2 39.50 -26.63 23.56
CA ALA A 2 38.24 -25.95 23.16
C ALA A 2 37.71 -26.41 21.79
N SER A 3 38.41 -27.35 21.15
CA SER A 3 38.13 -27.83 19.78
C SER A 3 37.07 -28.92 19.68
N GLY A 4 36.66 -29.55 20.79
CA GLY A 4 35.79 -30.73 20.77
C GLY A 4 34.31 -30.47 20.44
N ARG A 5 33.84 -29.21 20.48
CA ARG A 5 32.43 -28.84 20.19
C ARG A 5 32.25 -28.04 18.89
N ALA A 6 33.34 -27.71 18.21
CA ALA A 6 33.33 -26.83 17.04
C ALA A 6 32.80 -27.49 15.75
N SER A 7 32.91 -28.81 15.68
CA SER A 7 32.73 -29.59 14.45
C SER A 7 31.29 -29.81 14.02
N LEU A 8 30.31 -29.41 14.84
CA LEU A 8 28.92 -29.84 14.69
C LEU A 8 27.90 -28.72 14.45
N ASP A 9 28.29 -27.46 14.20
CA ASP A 9 27.45 -26.37 13.61
C ASP A 9 27.88 -24.94 14.04
N ILE A 10 28.87 -24.81 14.93
CA ILE A 10 29.18 -23.51 15.57
C ILE A 10 30.41 -22.86 14.91
N CYS A 11 30.19 -21.69 14.29
CA CYS A 11 31.24 -20.89 13.68
C CYS A 11 32.17 -20.31 14.76
N LEU A 12 33.36 -20.89 14.94
CA LEU A 12 34.39 -20.40 15.86
C LEU A 12 35.25 -19.31 15.21
N ASN A 13 35.49 -18.23 15.95
CA ASN A 13 36.37 -17.13 15.54
C ASN A 13 37.56 -17.01 16.50
N PRO A 14 38.65 -17.77 16.29
CA PRO A 14 39.82 -17.75 17.17
C PRO A 14 40.60 -16.43 17.10
N THR A 15 40.49 -15.69 16.00
CA THR A 15 41.23 -14.44 15.74
C THR A 15 40.50 -13.19 16.26
N GLY A 16 39.24 -13.32 16.70
CA GLY A 16 38.43 -12.20 17.21
C GLY A 16 38.10 -11.11 16.19
N GLN A 17 38.42 -11.29 14.91
CA GLN A 17 38.16 -10.31 13.86
C GLN A 17 36.65 -10.17 13.58
N ARG A 18 36.22 -9.04 13.02
CA ARG A 18 34.79 -8.82 12.72
C ARG A 18 34.32 -9.83 11.66
N SER A 19 33.49 -10.78 12.08
CA SER A 19 32.87 -11.78 11.20
C SER A 19 31.43 -11.37 10.83
N PRO A 20 30.95 -11.67 9.60
CA PRO A 20 29.58 -11.38 9.17
C PRO A 20 28.50 -12.18 9.91
N HIS A 21 28.88 -13.08 10.82
CA HIS A 21 28.00 -13.91 11.63
C HIS A 21 26.87 -13.13 12.33
N LYS A 22 27.10 -11.86 12.71
CA LYS A 22 26.06 -10.99 13.31
C LYS A 22 24.93 -10.64 12.34
N ILE A 23 25.24 -10.50 11.05
CA ILE A 23 24.26 -10.14 10.00
C ILE A 23 23.48 -11.39 9.60
N LEU A 24 24.17 -12.50 9.39
CA LEU A 24 23.59 -13.76 8.92
C LEU A 24 22.65 -14.43 9.94
N ARG A 25 22.79 -14.13 11.23
CA ARG A 25 21.88 -14.61 12.28
C ARG A 25 20.57 -13.84 12.37
N LYS A 26 20.48 -12.67 11.75
CA LYS A 26 19.24 -11.90 11.72
C LYS A 26 18.31 -12.51 10.68
N LYS A 27 17.07 -12.79 11.05
CA LYS A 27 16.03 -13.14 10.08
C LYS A 27 15.77 -11.95 9.17
N LEU A 28 15.61 -12.21 7.86
CA LEU A 28 15.16 -11.20 6.92
C LEU A 28 13.77 -10.70 7.34
N PHE A 29 13.55 -9.39 7.20
CA PHE A 29 12.31 -8.72 7.61
C PHE A 29 11.62 -8.02 6.43
N GLY A 30 12.11 -8.22 5.21
CA GLY A 30 11.60 -7.58 3.99
C GLY A 30 10.11 -7.85 3.77
N ASP A 31 9.69 -9.11 3.86
CA ASP A 31 8.29 -9.51 3.65
C ASP A 31 7.35 -8.81 4.62
N LYS A 32 7.72 -8.75 5.91
CA LYS A 32 6.94 -8.04 6.93
C LYS A 32 6.82 -6.54 6.71
N VAL A 33 7.80 -5.94 6.03
CA VAL A 33 7.80 -4.50 5.70
C VAL A 33 7.04 -4.24 4.40
N ALA A 34 7.15 -5.15 3.43
CA ALA A 34 6.41 -5.07 2.18
C ALA A 34 4.90 -5.24 2.41
N GLU A 35 4.50 -6.13 3.31
CA GLU A 35 3.10 -6.41 3.69
C GLU A 35 2.55 -5.43 4.76
N TRP A 36 3.11 -4.21 4.85
CA TRP A 36 2.67 -3.23 5.84
C TRP A 36 1.18 -2.85 5.70
N TYR A 37 0.69 -2.81 4.47
CA TYR A 37 -0.73 -2.64 4.17
C TYR A 37 -1.34 -3.97 3.71
N PRO A 38 -2.55 -4.32 4.19
CA PRO A 38 -3.23 -5.53 3.75
C PRO A 38 -3.54 -5.47 2.25
N TYR A 39 -3.61 -6.65 1.62
CA TYR A 39 -3.95 -6.77 0.20
C TYR A 39 -5.38 -6.27 -0.06
N ASP A 40 -5.50 -5.33 -0.99
CA ASP A 40 -6.76 -4.68 -1.31
C ASP A 40 -7.47 -5.40 -2.47
N ILE A 41 -8.12 -6.52 -2.14
CA ILE A 41 -8.91 -7.35 -3.07
C ILE A 41 -10.03 -6.54 -3.74
N THR A 42 -10.50 -5.46 -3.08
CA THR A 42 -11.66 -4.70 -3.52
C THR A 42 -11.43 -3.99 -4.86
N ASN A 43 -10.18 -3.69 -5.21
CA ASN A 43 -9.87 -2.98 -6.45
C ASN A 43 -9.50 -3.91 -7.62
N GLU A 44 -9.16 -5.18 -7.37
CA GLU A 44 -8.59 -6.08 -8.38
C GLU A 44 -9.62 -7.06 -8.96
N ASP A 45 -10.58 -7.53 -8.14
CA ASP A 45 -11.56 -8.52 -8.58
C ASP A 45 -12.89 -7.90 -9.02
N PRO A 46 -13.21 -7.86 -10.33
CA PRO A 46 -14.47 -7.30 -10.82
C PRO A 46 -15.69 -8.07 -10.31
N ASN A 47 -15.53 -9.34 -9.93
CA ASN A 47 -16.59 -10.16 -9.34
C ASN A 47 -16.89 -9.78 -7.88
N VAL A 48 -15.89 -9.30 -7.13
CA VAL A 48 -16.05 -8.82 -5.75
C VAL A 48 -16.78 -7.47 -5.77
N LEU A 49 -16.33 -6.56 -6.64
CA LEU A 49 -17.01 -5.27 -6.90
C LEU A 49 -18.46 -5.46 -7.35
N ALA A 50 -18.71 -6.32 -8.33
CA ALA A 50 -20.06 -6.56 -8.85
C ALA A 50 -21.00 -7.22 -7.82
N ARG A 51 -20.45 -7.95 -6.83
CA ARG A 51 -21.23 -8.54 -5.73
C ARG A 51 -21.60 -7.48 -4.68
N GLU A 52 -20.69 -6.56 -4.37
CA GLU A 52 -20.97 -5.41 -3.50
C GLU A 52 -22.01 -4.47 -4.14
N GLU A 53 -21.93 -4.23 -5.45
CA GLU A 53 -22.93 -3.44 -6.18
C GLU A 53 -24.31 -4.08 -6.21
N LYS A 54 -24.39 -5.41 -6.38
CA LYS A 54 -25.67 -6.16 -6.39
C LYS A 54 -26.33 -6.33 -5.02
N SER A 55 -25.59 -6.11 -3.94
CA SER A 55 -26.08 -6.36 -2.57
C SER A 55 -26.60 -5.10 -1.87
N ASP A 56 -26.74 -3.97 -2.59
CA ASP A 56 -26.98 -2.63 -2.02
C ASP A 56 -25.95 -2.20 -0.96
N LEU A 57 -24.88 -3.00 -0.78
CA LEU A 57 -23.72 -2.73 0.06
C LEU A 57 -22.68 -1.92 -0.72
N ILE A 58 -23.13 -1.03 -1.60
CA ILE A 58 -22.27 0.06 -2.05
C ILE A 58 -21.90 0.82 -0.76
N PRO A 59 -20.60 0.96 -0.43
CA PRO A 59 -20.20 1.54 0.85
C PRO A 59 -20.88 2.90 1.01
N LEU A 60 -21.53 3.13 2.15
CA LEU A 60 -22.29 4.36 2.46
C LEU A 60 -21.48 5.63 2.16
N VAL A 61 -20.15 5.54 2.29
CA VAL A 61 -19.17 6.58 1.92
C VAL A 61 -19.24 6.96 0.43
N LEU A 62 -19.38 5.98 -0.46
CA LEU A 62 -19.44 6.16 -1.91
C LEU A 62 -20.81 6.67 -2.36
N VAL A 63 -21.91 6.17 -1.78
CA VAL A 63 -23.26 6.72 -1.98
C VAL A 63 -23.33 8.18 -1.55
N GLY A 64 -22.81 8.50 -0.37
CA GLY A 64 -22.71 9.87 0.13
C GLY A 64 -21.85 10.77 -0.78
N ARG A 65 -20.75 10.23 -1.32
CA ARG A 65 -19.91 10.94 -2.30
C ARG A 65 -20.65 11.24 -3.60
N LEU A 66 -21.41 10.28 -4.14
CA LEU A 66 -22.18 10.46 -5.37
C LEU A 66 -23.30 11.49 -5.19
N SER A 67 -24.06 11.39 -4.09
CA SER A 67 -25.10 12.36 -3.75
C SER A 67 -24.54 13.79 -3.62
N LYS A 68 -23.40 13.94 -2.93
CA LYS A 68 -22.70 15.23 -2.81
C LYS A 68 -22.26 15.78 -4.18
N LEU A 69 -21.75 14.92 -5.07
CA LEU A 69 -21.37 15.32 -6.43
C LEU A 69 -22.57 15.78 -7.26
N GLU A 70 -23.71 15.11 -7.13
CA GLU A 70 -24.95 15.50 -7.81
C GLU A 70 -25.45 16.87 -7.33
N MET A 71 -25.45 17.11 -6.02
CA MET A 71 -25.77 18.43 -5.46
C MET A 71 -24.84 19.54 -5.98
N LEU A 72 -23.54 19.26 -6.09
CA LEU A 72 -22.56 20.22 -6.62
C LEU A 72 -22.74 20.50 -8.11
N LYS A 73 -23.15 19.48 -8.90
CA LYS A 73 -23.54 19.62 -10.31
C LYS A 73 -24.69 20.60 -10.47
N ARG A 74 -25.73 20.47 -9.64
CA ARG A 74 -26.87 21.39 -9.65
C ARG A 74 -26.52 22.85 -9.31
N ARG A 75 -25.39 23.09 -8.64
CA ARG A 75 -24.92 24.43 -8.22
C ARG A 75 -23.76 24.97 -9.07
N ASP A 76 -23.36 24.27 -10.13
CA ASP A 76 -22.19 24.59 -10.95
C ASP A 76 -20.88 24.76 -10.13
N LYS A 77 -20.79 24.06 -8.99
CA LYS A 77 -19.62 24.04 -8.11
C LYS A 77 -18.81 22.75 -8.21
N VAL A 78 -18.99 22.01 -9.31
CA VAL A 78 -18.24 20.79 -9.61
C VAL A 78 -16.80 21.15 -9.94
N PRO A 79 -15.82 20.30 -9.59
CA PRO A 79 -14.47 20.44 -10.11
C PRO A 79 -14.47 20.60 -11.64
N PRO A 80 -13.77 21.60 -12.20
CA PRO A 80 -13.71 21.81 -13.64
C PRO A 80 -13.05 20.61 -14.32
N ARG A 81 -13.38 20.41 -15.60
CA ARG A 81 -12.68 19.41 -16.44
C ARG A 81 -11.18 19.71 -16.42
N LYS A 82 -10.36 18.66 -16.35
CA LYS A 82 -8.89 18.78 -16.42
C LYS A 82 -8.50 19.66 -17.61
N GLY A 83 -7.70 20.70 -17.36
CA GLY A 83 -7.32 21.71 -18.37
C GLY A 83 -8.19 22.97 -18.38
N ASN A 84 -9.45 22.92 -17.94
CA ASN A 84 -10.40 24.05 -17.94
C ASN A 84 -10.41 24.81 -16.60
N GLY A 85 -9.25 24.87 -15.93
CA GLY A 85 -9.11 25.58 -14.67
C GLY A 85 -9.24 27.10 -14.84
N ARG A 86 -9.33 27.82 -13.72
CA ARG A 86 -9.46 29.29 -13.72
C ARG A 86 -8.42 30.03 -14.55
N ARG A 87 -7.21 29.47 -14.71
CA ARG A 87 -6.13 30.05 -15.52
C ARG A 87 -6.37 29.93 -17.02
N ALA A 88 -7.02 28.87 -17.49
CA ALA A 88 -7.34 28.69 -18.91
C ALA A 88 -8.35 29.73 -19.39
N ALA A 89 -9.38 30.02 -18.58
CA ALA A 89 -10.36 31.05 -18.89
C ALA A 89 -9.76 32.47 -19.01
N LYS A 90 -8.63 32.74 -18.34
CA LYS A 90 -7.96 34.05 -18.38
C LYS A 90 -7.05 34.26 -19.59
N ARG A 91 -6.65 33.19 -20.29
CA ARG A 91 -5.74 33.26 -21.45
C ARG A 91 -6.46 33.58 -22.76
N ASN A 92 -7.78 33.39 -22.80
CA ASN A 92 -8.62 33.67 -23.98
C ASN A 92 -9.20 35.10 -24.00
N LYS A 93 -8.61 36.04 -23.25
CA LYS A 93 -8.98 37.45 -23.26
C LYS A 93 -7.79 38.29 -23.67
#